data_AF-A0A356UAJ2-F1
#
_entry.id   AF-A0A356UAJ2-F1
#
_cell.length_a   1.000
_cell.length_b   1.000
_cell.length_c   1.000
_cell.angle_alpha   90.00
_cell.angle_beta   90.00
_cell.angle_gamma   90.00
#
_symmetry.space_group_name_H-M   'P 1'
#
loop_
_entity.id
_entity.type
_entity.pdbx_description
1 polymer ?
#
loop_
_entity_poly.entity_id
_entity_poly.type
_entity_poly.pdbx_seq_one_letter_code
_entity_poly.pdbx_strand_id
1 'polypeptide(L)'
;GAVIVKGTTLEPRYGNPAPRIVETPAGMLNAIGLENPGVEVFINEHLPYLCDRGVTVIANIAGNTIDEYARIASILEGKKGIAGIELNISCPNVKEGGLQFGVDPD
;
A
#
# COMPACT_ATOMS: atom_id res chain seq x y z
N GLY A 1 14.39 13.97 4.41
CA GLY A 1 13.22 13.23 4.93
C GLY A 1 12.75 12.25 3.86
N ALA A 2 11.67 11.51 4.11
CA ALA A 2 11.10 10.56 3.14
C ALA A 2 9.57 10.64 3.11
N VAL A 3 8.96 10.17 2.03
CA VAL A 3 7.50 10.03 1.88
C VAL A 3 7.17 8.55 1.73
N ILE A 4 6.30 8.06 2.62
CA ILE A 4 5.67 6.75 2.48
C ILE A 4 4.41 6.96 1.64
N VAL A 5 4.38 6.40 0.44
CA VAL A 5 3.24 6.56 -0.47
C VAL A 5 2.06 5.70 -0.05
N LYS A 6 0.89 5.96 -0.66
CA LYS A 6 -0.31 5.15 -0.46
C LYS A 6 -0.02 3.67 -0.72
N GLY A 7 -0.63 2.79 0.07
CA GLY A 7 -0.49 1.35 -0.12
C GLY A 7 -0.88 0.90 -1.50
N THR A 8 0.11 0.36 -2.21
CA THR A 8 0.03 -0.11 -3.58
C THR A 8 -0.32 -1.59 -3.59
N THR A 9 -1.35 -1.95 -4.34
CA THR A 9 -1.73 -3.35 -4.58
C THR A 9 -1.35 -3.78 -5.99
N LEU A 10 -1.39 -5.08 -6.27
CA LEU A 10 -1.08 -5.60 -7.60
C LEU A 10 -2.02 -5.02 -8.66
N GLU A 11 -3.32 -5.12 -8.39
CA GLU A 11 -4.39 -4.56 -9.23
C GLU A 11 -5.00 -3.29 -8.58
N PRO A 12 -5.65 -2.42 -9.37
CA PRO A 12 -6.38 -1.26 -8.84
C PRO A 12 -7.47 -1.65 -7.84
N ARG A 13 -7.70 -0.78 -6.85
CA ARG A 13 -8.78 -0.92 -5.86
C ARG A 13 -9.58 0.37 -5.77
N TYR A 14 -10.90 0.24 -5.82
CA TYR A 14 -11.84 1.37 -5.67
C TYR A 14 -12.05 1.82 -4.22
N GLY A 15 -11.65 1.00 -3.23
CA GLY A 15 -11.93 1.23 -1.82
C GLY A 15 -13.36 0.86 -1.41
N ASN A 16 -13.71 1.15 -0.14
CA ASN A 16 -15.02 0.82 0.43
C ASN A 16 -16.13 1.78 -0.03
N PRO A 17 -17.42 1.56 0.19
CA PRO A 17 -18.43 2.61 -0.03
C PRO A 17 -18.24 3.83 0.90
N ALA A 18 -18.80 4.98 0.52
CA ALA A 18 -18.89 6.15 1.42
C ALA A 18 -20.02 5.97 2.46
N PRO A 19 -19.95 6.61 3.64
CA PRO A 19 -18.87 7.47 4.14
C PRO A 19 -17.64 6.67 4.60
N ARG A 20 -16.43 7.19 4.32
CA ARG A 20 -15.15 6.51 4.62
C ARG A 20 -14.33 7.19 5.72
N ILE A 21 -14.74 8.38 6.17
CA ILE A 21 -14.03 9.19 7.16
C ILE A 21 -15.06 9.82 8.09
N VAL A 22 -14.78 9.82 9.39
CA VAL A 22 -15.54 10.57 10.40
C VAL A 22 -14.58 11.13 11.45
N GLU A 23 -14.80 12.37 11.88
CA GLU A 23 -14.04 13.00 12.95
C GLU A 23 -14.47 12.48 14.32
N THR A 24 -13.53 12.41 15.26
CA THR A 24 -13.76 12.04 16.66
C THR A 24 -13.09 13.07 17.58
N PRO A 25 -13.44 13.17 18.87
CA PRO A 25 -12.65 13.97 19.81
C PRO A 25 -11.17 13.58 19.73
N ALA A 26 -10.32 14.56 19.41
CA ALA A 26 -8.88 14.40 19.25
C ALA A 26 -8.45 13.34 18.19
N GLY A 27 -9.24 13.09 17.14
CA GLY A 27 -8.85 12.15 16.09
C GLY A 27 -9.83 11.97 14.95
N MET A 28 -9.67 10.88 14.21
CA MET A 28 -10.57 10.49 13.14
C MET A 28 -10.58 8.96 12.94
N LEU A 29 -11.70 8.44 12.47
CA LEU A 29 -11.82 7.07 11.95
C LEU A 29 -11.77 7.10 10.43
N ASN A 30 -11.15 6.08 9.85
CA ASN A 30 -11.16 5.87 8.41
C ASN A 30 -11.43 4.41 8.04
N ALA A 31 -12.14 4.22 6.95
CA ALA A 31 -12.43 2.93 6.34
C ALA A 31 -12.23 3.05 4.82
N ILE A 32 -11.06 3.50 4.37
CA ILE A 32 -10.80 3.78 2.95
C ILE A 32 -10.89 2.52 2.07
N GLY A 33 -10.52 1.34 2.60
CA GLY A 33 -10.53 0.08 1.84
C GLY A 33 -9.35 -0.07 0.87
N LEU A 34 -8.22 0.60 1.17
CA LEU A 34 -7.01 0.59 0.33
C LEU A 34 -7.25 1.03 -1.12
N GLU A 35 -8.04 2.09 -1.34
CA GLU A 35 -8.15 2.68 -2.68
C GLU A 35 -6.78 3.10 -3.21
N ASN A 36 -6.42 2.59 -4.39
CA ASN A 36 -5.16 2.87 -5.08
C ASN A 36 -5.26 2.41 -6.57
N PRO A 37 -4.41 2.94 -7.47
CA PRO A 37 -4.50 2.66 -8.90
C PRO A 37 -3.75 1.39 -9.35
N GLY A 38 -3.19 0.61 -8.42
CA GLY A 38 -2.35 -0.56 -8.72
C GLY A 38 -0.89 -0.21 -8.98
N VAL A 39 -0.03 -1.23 -8.94
CA VAL A 39 1.43 -1.08 -9.02
C VAL A 39 1.90 -0.55 -10.39
N GLU A 40 1.23 -0.95 -11.47
CA GLU A 40 1.60 -0.50 -12.82
C GLU A 40 1.40 1.01 -13.00
N VAL A 41 0.28 1.57 -12.54
CA VAL A 41 0.07 3.02 -12.59
C VAL A 41 1.05 3.74 -11.68
N PHE A 42 1.31 3.20 -10.49
CA PHE A 42 2.29 3.78 -9.58
C PHE A 42 3.68 3.90 -10.21
N ILE A 43 4.21 2.84 -10.84
CA ILE A 43 5.57 2.87 -11.42
C ILE A 43 5.66 3.73 -12.68
N ASN A 44 4.58 3.84 -13.45
CA ASN A 44 4.59 4.51 -14.75
C ASN A 44 4.23 6.01 -14.64
N GLU A 45 3.48 6.41 -13.61
CA GLU A 45 2.99 7.80 -13.48
C GLU A 45 3.47 8.48 -12.19
N HIS A 46 3.21 7.87 -11.03
CA HIS A 46 3.42 8.53 -9.75
C HIS A 46 4.88 8.52 -9.29
N LEU A 47 5.58 7.39 -9.45
CA LEU A 47 6.98 7.27 -9.06
C LEU A 47 7.87 8.23 -9.88
N PRO A 48 7.77 8.32 -11.22
CA PRO A 48 8.53 9.31 -11.99
C PRO A 48 8.25 10.75 -11.53
N TYR A 49 6.98 11.10 -11.31
CA TYR A 49 6.60 12.42 -10.81
C TYR A 49 7.29 12.79 -9.48
N LEU A 50 7.41 11.83 -8.56
CA LEU A 50 8.08 12.01 -7.28
C LEU A 50 9.61 12.08 -7.43
N CYS A 51 10.18 11.22 -8.27
CA CYS A 51 11.61 11.21 -8.58
C CYS A 51 12.10 12.53 -9.17
N ASP A 52 11.33 13.09 -10.12
CA ASP A 52 11.65 14.37 -10.76
C ASP A 52 11.69 15.55 -9.77
N ARG A 53 11.07 15.38 -8.59
CA ARG A 53 11.05 16.36 -7.50
C ARG A 53 12.07 16.05 -6.39
N GLY A 54 12.94 15.07 -6.60
CA GLY A 54 13.95 14.66 -5.63
C GLY A 54 13.38 14.04 -4.36
N VAL A 55 12.16 13.50 -4.40
CA VAL A 55 11.52 12.88 -3.24
C VAL A 55 12.18 11.53 -2.96
N THR A 56 12.58 11.30 -1.71
CA THR A 56 12.96 9.96 -1.22
C THR A 56 11.69 9.16 -0.93
N VAL A 57 11.41 8.14 -1.74
CA VAL A 57 10.16 7.35 -1.67
C VAL A 57 10.37 6.05 -0.91
N ILE A 58 9.46 5.75 0.02
CA ILE A 58 9.25 4.41 0.59
C ILE A 58 7.92 3.87 0.04
N ALA A 59 7.96 2.73 -0.63
CA ALA A 59 6.77 2.11 -1.21
C ALA A 59 6.03 1.28 -0.17
N ASN A 60 4.86 1.74 0.30
CA ASN A 60 3.93 0.90 1.05
C ASN A 60 3.31 -0.10 0.08
N ILE A 61 3.42 -1.40 0.38
CA ILE A 61 2.80 -2.47 -0.42
C ILE A 61 1.78 -3.21 0.43
N ALA A 62 0.65 -3.54 -0.19
CA ALA A 62 -0.45 -4.26 0.44
C ALA A 62 -0.94 -5.38 -0.48
N GLY A 63 -1.44 -6.45 0.11
CA GLY A 63 -1.96 -7.63 -0.57
C GLY A 63 -2.79 -8.50 0.35
N ASN A 64 -3.51 -9.46 -0.21
CA ASN A 64 -4.33 -10.44 0.51
C ASN A 64 -3.63 -11.80 0.64
N THR A 65 -2.59 -12.05 -0.15
CA THR A 65 -1.81 -13.30 -0.13
C THR A 65 -0.32 -13.00 -0.16
N ILE A 66 0.49 -13.91 0.37
CA ILE A 66 1.96 -13.84 0.30
C ILE A 66 2.42 -13.69 -1.15
N ASP A 67 1.78 -14.40 -2.08
CA ASP A 67 2.08 -14.30 -3.52
C ASP A 67 1.86 -12.90 -4.08
N GLU A 68 0.80 -12.19 -3.65
CA GLU A 68 0.56 -10.81 -4.07
C GLU A 68 1.68 -9.89 -3.55
N TYR A 69 2.07 -10.02 -2.28
CA TYR A 69 3.21 -9.24 -1.73
C TYR A 69 4.50 -9.51 -2.48
N ALA A 70 4.83 -10.80 -2.72
CA ALA A 70 6.04 -11.20 -3.43
C ALA A 70 6.07 -10.66 -4.86
N ARG A 71 4.94 -10.71 -5.58
CA ARG A 71 4.83 -10.15 -6.94
C ARG A 71 5.03 -8.64 -6.95
N ILE A 72 4.37 -7.90 -6.04
CA ILE A 72 4.54 -6.44 -5.98
C ILE A 72 5.99 -6.10 -5.65
N ALA A 73 6.60 -6.77 -4.66
CA ALA A 73 7.99 -6.56 -4.29
C ALA A 73 8.94 -6.81 -5.47
N SER A 74 8.74 -7.89 -6.24
CA SER A 74 9.52 -8.21 -7.43
C SER A 74 9.34 -7.18 -8.54
N ILE A 75 8.14 -6.63 -8.74
CA ILE A 75 7.89 -5.54 -9.71
C ILE A 75 8.65 -4.27 -9.33
N LEU A 76 8.76 -3.98 -8.03
CA LEU A 76 9.45 -2.80 -7.50
C LEU A 76 10.98 -2.98 -7.41
N GLU A 77 11.47 -4.22 -7.47
CA GLU A 77 12.89 -4.54 -7.35
C GLU A 77 13.71 -3.81 -8.43
N GLY A 78 14.78 -3.13 -7.99
CA GLY A 78 15.68 -2.40 -8.89
C GLY A 78 15.10 -1.13 -9.53
N LYS A 79 13.85 -0.74 -9.23
CA LYS A 79 13.27 0.51 -9.73
C LYS A 79 13.98 1.71 -9.10
N LYS A 80 14.51 2.59 -9.96
CA LYS A 80 15.14 3.84 -9.52
C LYS A 80 14.12 4.72 -8.78
N GLY A 81 14.55 5.33 -7.68
CA GLY A 81 13.73 6.27 -6.90
C GLY A 81 13.03 5.66 -5.69
N ILE A 82 13.03 4.34 -5.55
CA ILE A 82 12.54 3.65 -4.35
C ILE A 82 13.71 3.45 -3.39
N ALA A 83 13.62 4.04 -2.20
CA ALA A 83 14.63 3.91 -1.15
C ALA A 83 14.33 2.74 -0.18
N GLY A 84 13.10 2.24 -0.17
CA GLY A 84 12.70 1.10 0.65
C GLY A 84 11.26 0.67 0.39
N ILE A 85 10.90 -0.48 0.96
CA ILE A 85 9.54 -1.03 0.95
C ILE A 85 9.03 -1.07 2.39
N GLU A 86 7.77 -0.68 2.58
CA GLU A 86 7.02 -0.88 3.81
C GLU A 86 5.95 -1.95 3.57
N LEU A 87 6.05 -3.08 4.28
CA LEU A 87 5.09 -4.18 4.19
C LEU A 87 3.86 -3.90 5.08
N ASN A 88 2.71 -3.66 4.45
CA ASN A 88 1.46 -3.38 5.15
C ASN A 88 0.72 -4.66 5.55
N ILE A 89 1.17 -5.32 6.62
CA ILE A 89 0.63 -6.59 7.10
C ILE A 89 -0.60 -6.47 8.03
N SER A 90 -1.15 -5.26 8.19
CA SER A 90 -2.29 -5.02 9.08
C SER A 90 -3.65 -5.33 8.43
N CYS A 91 -3.70 -5.69 7.14
CA CYS A 91 -4.95 -5.90 6.43
C CYS A 91 -5.57 -7.26 6.82
N PRO A 92 -6.82 -7.30 7.33
CA PRO A 92 -7.43 -8.50 7.91
C PRO A 92 -7.99 -9.51 6.89
N ASN A 93 -7.85 -9.25 5.58
CA ASN A 93 -8.46 -10.09 4.55
C ASN A 93 -7.48 -11.14 4.03
N VAL A 94 -7.33 -12.23 4.77
CA VAL A 94 -6.90 -13.52 4.22
C VAL A 94 -8.14 -14.38 4.00
N LYS A 95 -8.20 -15.05 2.85
CA LYS A 95 -9.28 -15.95 2.43
C LYS A 95 -9.55 -17.13 3.39
N GLU A 96 -8.89 -17.17 4.54
CA GLU A 96 -9.00 -18.18 5.59
C GLU A 96 -8.96 -17.56 7.00
N GLY A 97 -10.03 -16.88 7.42
CA GLY A 97 -10.28 -16.70 8.86
C GLY A 97 -9.80 -15.40 9.53
N GLY A 98 -9.60 -14.31 8.78
CA GLY A 98 -9.62 -12.96 9.37
C GLY A 98 -8.45 -12.58 10.28
N LEU A 99 -7.37 -13.36 10.31
CA LEU A 99 -6.15 -13.06 11.05
C LEU A 99 -5.24 -12.17 10.20
N GLN A 100 -4.79 -11.05 10.78
CA GLN A 100 -3.81 -10.16 10.14
C GLN A 100 -2.47 -10.89 10.04
N PHE A 101 -1.75 -10.78 8.92
CA PHE A 101 -0.39 -11.34 8.81
C PHE A 101 0.54 -10.87 9.95
N GLY A 102 0.28 -9.71 10.54
CA GLY A 102 1.05 -9.18 11.66
C GLY A 102 0.81 -9.80 13.04
N VAL A 103 -0.06 -10.81 13.18
CA VAL A 103 -0.40 -11.39 14.50
C VAL A 103 0.06 -12.83 14.73
N ASP A 104 0.65 -13.48 13.71
CA ASP A 104 1.19 -14.84 13.81
C ASP A 104 2.64 -14.86 13.30
N PRO A 105 3.64 -15.22 14.14
CA PRO A 105 5.04 -15.29 13.73
C PRO A 105 5.41 -16.58 12.98
N ASP A 106 4.57 -17.62 13.02
CA ASP A 106 4.80 -18.94 12.38
C ASP A 106 4.16 -19.02 10.97
#